data_AF-A0A960K869-F1
#
_entry.id   AF-A0A960K869-F1
#
_cell.length_a   1.000
_cell.length_b   1.000
_cell.length_c   1.000
_cell.angle_alpha   90.00
_cell.angle_beta   90.00
_cell.angle_gamma   90.00
#
_symmetry.space_group_name_H-M   'P 1'
#
loop_
_entity.id
_entity.type
_entity.pdbx_description
1 polymer ?
#
loop_
_entity_poly.entity_id
_entity_poly.type
_entity_poly.pdbx_seq_one_letter_code
_entity_poly.pdbx_strand_id
1 'polypeptide(L)' 'SARIVEMTDEQWSTVLDVTLTGTFRCTRAVMRQMEAQGGGVIVNNASVLGWRAQAEQAHYAAAKAGVMA' A
#
# COMPACT_ATOMS: atom_id res chain seq x y z
N SER A 1 -2.07 9.10 12.16
CA SER A 1 -2.71 8.07 12.99
C SER A 1 -4.05 8.61 13.43
N ALA A 2 -5.05 7.75 13.56
CA ALA A 2 -6.33 8.11 14.16
C ALA A 2 -6.97 6.87 14.79
N ARG A 3 -7.68 7.03 15.91
CA ARG A 3 -8.52 5.96 16.44
C ARG A 3 -9.58 5.58 15.42
N ILE A 4 -9.93 4.30 15.35
CA ILE A 4 -10.86 3.81 14.30
C ILE A 4 -12.24 4.49 14.35
N VAL A 5 -12.71 4.87 15.55
CA VAL A 5 -14.00 5.54 15.73
C VAL A 5 -13.98 7.03 15.37
N GLU A 6 -12.80 7.62 15.19
CA GLU A 6 -12.59 9.03 14.85
C GLU A 6 -12.01 9.20 13.44
N MET A 7 -11.59 8.11 12.80
CA MET A 7 -10.97 8.13 11.49
C MET A 7 -12.01 8.46 10.44
N THR A 8 -11.80 9.55 9.71
CA THR A 8 -12.72 9.91 8.61
C THR A 8 -12.45 9.05 7.39
N ASP A 9 -13.46 8.94 6.52
CA ASP A 9 -13.34 8.21 5.26
C ASP A 9 -12.26 8.82 4.35
N GLU A 10 -12.06 10.15 4.40
CA GLU A 10 -10.99 10.83 3.67
C GLU A 10 -9.61 10.45 4.20
N GLN A 11 -9.43 10.39 5.52
CA GLN A 11 -8.17 9.96 6.14
C GLN A 11 -7.84 8.51 5.78
N TRP A 12 -8.84 7.63 5.84
CA TRP A 12 -8.71 6.24 5.40
C TRP A 12 -8.29 6.19 3.93
N SER A 13 -9.10 6.80 3.06
CA SER A 13 -8.93 6.74 1.60
C SER A 13 -7.60 7.33 1.15
N THR A 14 -7.17 8.44 1.74
CA THR A 14 -5.89 9.08 1.42
C THR A 14 -4.71 8.12 1.63
N VAL A 15 -4.70 7.39 2.75
CA VAL A 15 -3.61 6.46 3.05
C VAL A 15 -3.62 5.26 2.11
N LEU A 16 -4.80 4.71 1.79
CA LEU A 16 -4.93 3.61 0.83
C LEU A 16 -4.51 4.06 -0.58
N ASP A 17 -4.96 5.23 -1.01
CA ASP A 17 -4.68 5.75 -2.34
C ASP A 17 -3.20 6.00 -2.57
N VAL A 18 -2.50 6.53 -1.57
CA VAL A 18 -1.05 6.75 -1.66
C VAL A 18 -0.29 5.43 -1.54
N THR A 19 -0.61 4.61 -0.53
CA THR A 19 0.25 3.49 -0.15
C THR A 19 -0.04 2.21 -0.93
N LEU A 20 -1.31 1.91 -1.21
CA LEU A 20 -1.72 0.69 -1.89
C LEU A 20 -2.01 0.95 -3.36
N THR A 21 -2.98 1.83 -3.65
CA THR A 21 -3.38 2.14 -5.03
C THR A 21 -2.22 2.76 -5.81
N GLY A 22 -1.47 3.66 -5.18
CA GLY A 22 -0.28 4.29 -5.74
C GLY A 22 0.79 3.26 -6.12
N THR A 23 1.14 2.36 -5.21
CA THR A 23 2.08 1.26 -5.48
C THR A 23 1.60 0.40 -6.64
N PHE A 24 0.34 -0.04 -6.65
CA PHE A 24 -0.23 -0.81 -7.75
C PHE A 24 -0.11 -0.07 -9.10
N ARG A 25 -0.47 1.22 -9.14
CA ARG A 25 -0.40 2.03 -10.37
C ARG A 25 1.03 2.15 -10.89
N CYS A 26 1.99 2.41 -10.01
CA CYS A 26 3.41 2.48 -10.35
C CYS A 26 3.93 1.13 -10.84
N THR A 27 3.68 0.04 -10.10
CA THR A 27 4.05 -1.32 -10.49
C THR A 27 3.50 -1.66 -11.87
N ARG A 28 2.21 -1.39 -12.13
CA ARG A 28 1.59 -1.63 -13.44
C ARG A 28 2.23 -0.83 -14.57
N ALA A 29 2.58 0.43 -14.33
CA ALA A 29 3.23 1.27 -15.33
C ALA A 29 4.62 0.73 -15.69
N VAL A 30 5.41 0.33 -14.68
CA VAL A 30 6.77 -0.22 -14.87
C VAL A 30 6.72 -1.63 -15.50
N MET A 31 5.79 -2.49 -15.05
CA MET A 31 5.60 -3.84 -15.59
C MET A 31 5.39 -3.84 -17.11
N ARG A 32 4.59 -2.92 -17.66
CA ARG A 32 4.39 -2.80 -19.12
C ARG A 32 5.71 -2.64 -19.88
N GLN A 33 6.66 -1.91 -19.31
CA GLN A 33 7.98 -1.74 -19.92
C GLN A 33 8.86 -2.98 -19.72
N MET A 34 8.83 -3.60 -18.54
CA MET A 34 9.61 -4.79 -18.23
C MET A 34 9.18 -5.99 -19.08
N GLU A 35 7.88 -6.16 -19.33
CA GLU A 35 7.35 -7.18 -20.25
C GLU A 35 7.92 -6.99 -21.66
N ALA A 36 7.95 -5.76 -22.17
CA ALA A 36 8.55 -5.46 -23.47
C ALA A 36 10.06 -5.70 -23.52
N GLN A 37 10.76 -5.59 -22.38
CA GLN A 37 12.19 -5.85 -22.24
C GLN A 37 12.53 -7.32 -21.97
N GLY A 38 11.53 -8.18 -21.76
CA GLY A 38 11.72 -9.60 -21.48
C GLY A 38 12.03 -9.93 -20.00
N GLY A 39 11.93 -8.96 -19.09
CA GLY A 39 12.04 -9.21 -17.65
C GLY A 39 12.58 -8.07 -16.81
N GLY A 40 12.64 -8.32 -15.50
CA GLY A 40 13.24 -7.45 -14.48
C GLY A 40 12.67 -7.76 -13.09
N VAL A 41 13.01 -6.94 -12.09
CA VAL A 41 12.55 -7.11 -10.70
C VAL A 41 11.98 -5.81 -10.16
N ILE A 42 10.83 -5.89 -9.49
CA ILE A 42 10.24 -4.80 -8.69
C ILE A 42 10.30 -5.20 -7.22
N VAL A 43 10.83 -4.31 -6.38
CA VAL A 43 10.86 -4.50 -4.92
C VAL A 43 10.01 -3.43 -4.27
N ASN A 44 8.94 -3.84 -3.58
CA ASN A 44 8.07 -2.94 -2.83
C ASN A 44 8.45 -2.93 -1.34
N ASN A 45 8.47 -1.74 -0.74
CA ASN A 45 8.70 -1.61 0.69
C ASN A 45 7.39 -1.77 1.48
N ALA A 46 7.22 -2.94 2.11
CA ALA A 46 6.10 -3.22 3.00
C ALA A 46 6.35 -2.69 4.43
N SER A 47 5.68 -3.26 5.44
CA SER A 47 5.90 -2.95 6.85
C SER A 47 5.52 -4.13 7.73
N VAL A 48 6.18 -4.30 8.88
CA VAL A 48 5.76 -5.26 9.92
C VAL A 48 4.33 -5.01 10.38
N LEU A 49 3.84 -3.77 10.24
CA LEU A 49 2.46 -3.40 10.56
C LEU A 49 1.41 -4.01 9.63
N GLY A 50 1.81 -4.52 8.48
CA GLY A 50 0.92 -5.35 7.67
C GLY A 50 0.64 -6.72 8.30
N TRP A 51 1.44 -7.16 9.27
CA TRP A 51 1.29 -8.43 9.99
C TRP A 51 0.93 -8.25 11.47
N ARG A 52 1.32 -7.13 12.07
CA ARG A 52 1.07 -6.81 13.48
C ARG A 52 0.22 -5.56 13.62
N ALA A 53 -0.76 -5.62 14.51
CA ALA A 53 -1.57 -4.46 14.83
C ALA A 53 -0.76 -3.42 15.64
N GLN A 54 -0.98 -2.15 15.32
CA GLN A 54 -0.60 -1.01 16.16
C GLN A 54 -1.81 -0.10 16.30
N ALA A 55 -2.01 0.43 17.51
CA ALA A 55 -3.08 1.37 17.77
C ALA A 55 -3.04 2.55 16.78
N GLU A 56 -4.21 2.97 16.32
CA GLU A 56 -4.43 4.13 15.45
C GLU A 56 -3.83 4.04 14.02
N GLN A 57 -3.39 2.85 13.61
CA GLN A 57 -2.75 2.63 12.31
C GLN A 57 -3.59 1.76 11.35
N ALA A 58 -4.88 1.57 11.60
CA ALA A 58 -5.74 0.67 10.84
C ALA A 58 -5.62 0.83 9.31
N HIS A 59 -5.77 2.07 8.80
CA HIS A 59 -5.58 2.41 7.38
C HIS A 59 -4.20 2.05 6.81
N TYR A 60 -3.13 2.22 7.58
CA TYR A 60 -1.75 2.03 7.14
C TYR A 60 -1.37 0.55 7.18
N ALA A 61 -1.76 -0.14 8.26
CA ALA A 61 -1.64 -1.58 8.40
C ALA A 61 -2.38 -2.30 7.26
N ALA A 62 -3.62 -1.90 6.96
CA ALA A 62 -4.40 -2.43 5.84
C ALA A 62 -3.69 -2.20 4.49
N ALA A 63 -3.25 -0.96 4.23
CA ALA A 63 -2.56 -0.65 2.97
C ALA A 63 -1.24 -1.41 2.81
N LYS A 64 -0.43 -1.53 3.88
CA LYS A 64 0.83 -2.29 3.87
C LYS A 64 0.61 -3.80 3.78
N ALA A 65 -0.45 -4.32 4.38
CA ALA A 65 -0.88 -5.70 4.15
C ALA A 65 -1.22 -5.93 2.68
N GLY A 66 -1.97 -5.02 2.05
CA GLY A 66 -2.29 -5.08 0.63
C GLY A 66 -1.06 -5.03 -0.28
N VAL A 67 -0.01 -4.28 0.08
CA VAL A 67 1.26 -4.24 -0.69
C VAL A 67 2.04 -5.56 -0.61
N MET A 68 1.82 -6.38 0.42
CA MET A 68 2.49 -7.69 0.56
C MET A 68 1.79 -8.83 -0.21
N ALA A 69 0.52 -8.66 -0.57
CA ALA A 69 -0.29 -9.67 -1.26
C ALA A 69 0.03 -9.72 -2.76
#